data_AF-A0A6A6BT22-F1
#
_entry.id   AF-A0A6A6BT22-F1
#
_cell.length_a   1.000
_cell.length_b   1.000
_cell.length_c   1.000
_cell.angle_alpha   90.00
_cell.angle_beta   90.00
_cell.angle_gamma   90.00
#
_symmetry.space_group_name_H-M   'P 1'
#
loop_
_entity.id
_entity.type
_entity.pdbx_description
1 polymer ?
#
loop_
_entity_poly.entity_id
_entity_poly.type
_entity_poly.pdbx_seq_one_letter_code
_entity_poly.pdbx_strand_id
1 'polypeptide(L)'
;MATIKNSNLPATEAANRVDIVVAHYNEDLSWLKPEAADVIIYSKGNLPKGKHFRQIHHLPNIGRESHTFLHHIVTRYETLAPVTLFLQGSRDGAACMREHTTMSITAMKNRALTTKTGEMMVFGSQALGTVRPFQRWERADWHDDPDRIFWMKQQAVTGVEQLTADCSPGQFWARVFGYPHPPQIMFAEGALFAVRAESIRARPKEFYERLLDMFVVADHVNPEIGHFVEKFWEEIIACKVVGH
;
A
#
# COMPACT_ATOMS: atom_id res chain seq x y z
N MET A 1 -10.62 29.07 31.10
CA MET A 1 -9.19 29.03 30.72
C MET A 1 -8.83 27.64 30.24
N ALA A 2 -8.60 27.48 28.94
CA ALA A 2 -7.71 26.49 28.32
C ALA A 2 -7.76 26.75 26.81
N THR A 3 -6.95 27.71 26.36
CA THR A 3 -6.79 28.00 24.92
C THR A 3 -6.07 26.83 24.27
N ILE A 4 -6.72 26.19 23.31
CA ILE A 4 -6.13 25.18 22.45
C ILE A 4 -4.96 25.84 21.73
N LYS A 5 -3.72 25.39 22.01
CA LYS A 5 -2.54 25.81 21.27
C LYS A 5 -2.65 25.21 19.86
N ASN A 6 -3.00 26.04 18.88
CA ASN A 6 -2.64 25.77 17.49
C ASN A 6 -1.11 25.68 17.43
N SER A 7 -0.59 24.47 17.28
CA SER A 7 0.84 24.26 17.02
C SER A 7 1.14 24.65 15.58
N ASN A 8 1.47 25.92 15.36
CA ASN A 8 2.07 26.39 14.11
C ASN A 8 3.50 25.84 14.03
N LEU A 9 3.66 24.66 13.44
CA LEU A 9 4.97 24.17 13.00
C LEU A 9 5.50 25.12 11.90
N PRO A 10 6.79 25.51 11.92
CA PRO A 10 7.41 26.28 10.85
C PRO A 10 7.19 25.60 9.48
N ALA A 11 7.01 26.39 8.41
CA ALA A 11 6.70 25.87 7.06
C ALA A 11 7.72 24.82 6.55
N THR A 12 8.98 24.91 6.98
CA THR A 12 10.04 23.94 6.69
C THR A 12 9.87 22.62 7.45
N GLU A 13 9.40 22.62 8.69
CA GLU A 13 9.05 21.40 9.45
C GLU A 13 7.74 20.79 8.93
N ALA A 14 6.78 21.62 8.53
CA ALA A 14 5.54 21.16 7.91
C ALA A 14 5.79 20.48 6.55
N ALA A 15 6.75 20.98 5.75
CA ALA A 15 7.12 20.40 4.46
C ALA A 15 7.91 19.08 4.57
N ASN A 16 8.58 18.84 5.69
CA ASN A 16 9.40 17.64 5.94
C ASN A 16 8.64 16.55 6.73
N ARG A 17 7.32 16.66 6.86
CA ARG A 17 6.51 15.63 7.51
C ARG A 17 6.31 14.42 6.59
N VAL A 18 6.60 13.24 7.12
CA VAL A 18 6.27 11.95 6.50
C VAL A 18 5.24 11.24 7.37
N ASP A 19 4.18 10.71 6.75
CA ASP A 19 3.33 9.72 7.40
C ASP A 19 3.78 8.33 6.98
N ILE A 20 4.16 7.48 7.94
CA ILE A 20 4.50 6.07 7.68
C ILE A 20 3.25 5.25 7.95
N VAL A 21 2.55 4.83 6.89
CA VAL A 21 1.26 4.14 6.96
C VAL A 21 1.47 2.64 6.83
N VAL A 22 1.06 1.90 7.85
CA VAL A 22 1.35 0.47 7.96
C VAL A 22 0.07 -0.35 7.94
N ALA A 23 -0.04 -1.25 6.96
CA ALA A 23 -1.05 -2.31 6.94
C ALA A 23 -0.57 -3.49 7.79
N HIS A 24 -1.14 -3.62 8.99
CA HIS A 24 -0.72 -4.59 9.99
C HIS A 24 -1.80 -5.63 10.24
N TYR A 25 -1.40 -6.87 10.48
CA TYR A 25 -2.24 -7.92 11.02
C TYR A 25 -1.74 -8.38 12.40
N ASN A 26 -0.67 -9.17 12.44
CA ASN A 26 -0.10 -9.77 13.66
C ASN A 26 1.44 -9.85 13.60
N GLU A 27 2.07 -9.15 12.66
CA GLU A 27 3.51 -9.13 12.47
C GLU A 27 4.24 -8.45 13.64
N ASP A 28 5.51 -8.78 13.86
CA ASP A 28 6.34 -8.01 14.80
C ASP A 28 6.70 -6.65 14.21
N LEU A 29 6.20 -5.58 14.84
CA LEU A 29 6.44 -4.20 14.44
C LEU A 29 7.70 -3.57 15.09
N SER A 30 8.55 -4.36 15.75
CA SER A 30 9.76 -3.85 16.43
C SER A 30 10.67 -3.04 15.51
N TRP A 31 10.74 -3.40 14.23
CA TRP A 31 11.55 -2.74 13.21
C TRP A 31 11.12 -1.30 12.88
N LEU A 32 9.89 -0.91 13.25
CA LEU A 32 9.35 0.44 13.05
C LEU A 32 9.65 1.39 14.21
N LYS A 33 10.12 0.86 15.36
CA LYS A 33 10.37 1.65 16.59
C LYS A 33 11.26 2.88 16.37
N PRO A 34 12.32 2.85 15.52
CA PRO A 34 13.15 4.03 15.29
C PRO A 34 12.39 5.25 14.76
N GLU A 35 11.28 5.05 14.05
CA GLU A 35 10.47 6.12 13.45
C GLU A 35 9.03 6.14 14.00
N ALA A 36 8.82 5.61 15.21
CA ALA A 36 7.48 5.39 15.75
C ALA A 36 6.63 6.68 15.85
N ALA A 37 7.29 7.83 16.00
CA ALA A 37 6.65 9.15 16.04
C ALA A 37 5.98 9.57 14.71
N ASP A 38 6.29 8.92 13.59
CA ASP A 38 5.69 9.19 12.28
C ASP A 38 4.75 8.06 11.80
N VAL A 39 4.68 6.97 12.56
CA VAL A 39 3.97 5.75 12.18
C VAL A 39 2.49 5.80 12.54
N ILE A 40 1.64 5.60 11.54
CA ILE A 40 0.22 5.29 11.66
C ILE A 40 0.02 3.81 11.35
N ILE A 41 -0.48 3.07 12.33
CA ILE A 41 -0.83 1.65 12.15
C ILE A 41 -2.32 1.53 11.91
N TYR A 42 -2.68 0.77 10.89
CA TYR A 42 -4.01 0.22 10.72
C TYR A 42 -3.92 -1.29 10.94
N SER A 43 -4.37 -1.75 12.11
CA SER A 43 -4.32 -3.15 12.50
C SER A 43 -5.62 -3.87 12.20
N LYS A 44 -5.52 -4.96 11.45
CA LYS A 44 -6.60 -5.89 11.10
C LYS A 44 -6.61 -7.15 11.97
N GLY A 45 -5.63 -7.30 12.86
CA GLY A 45 -5.52 -8.40 13.81
C GLY A 45 -5.44 -7.87 15.23
N ASN A 46 -4.52 -8.44 16.01
CA ASN A 46 -4.31 -7.97 17.37
C ASN A 46 -3.74 -6.55 17.34
N LEU A 47 -4.22 -5.69 18.25
CA LEU A 47 -3.61 -4.37 18.40
C LEU A 47 -2.20 -4.52 18.99
N PRO A 48 -1.18 -3.87 18.41
CA PRO A 48 0.16 -3.92 18.95
C PRO A 48 0.18 -3.34 20.37
N LYS A 49 0.92 -3.99 21.27
CA LYS A 49 0.99 -3.59 22.68
C LYS A 49 1.91 -2.36 22.83
N GLY A 50 1.41 -1.34 23.52
CA GLY A 50 2.17 -0.12 23.86
C GLY A 50 1.87 1.09 22.97
N LYS A 51 1.81 2.29 23.57
CA LYS A 51 1.53 3.57 22.88
C LYS A 51 2.79 4.20 22.29
N HIS A 52 3.58 3.42 21.55
CA HIS A 52 4.85 3.90 21.00
C HIS A 52 4.67 4.55 19.62
N PHE A 53 3.63 4.16 18.89
CA PHE A 53 3.35 4.66 17.55
C PHE A 53 2.43 5.88 17.61
N ARG A 54 2.62 6.81 16.67
CA ARG A 54 1.85 8.07 16.61
C ARG A 54 0.35 7.84 16.65
N GLN A 55 -0.15 6.88 15.86
CA GLN A 55 -1.56 6.48 15.86
C GLN A 55 -1.70 4.99 15.61
N ILE A 56 -2.71 4.38 16.23
CA ILE A 56 -3.09 2.99 16.02
C ILE A 56 -4.60 2.96 15.83
N HIS A 57 -5.04 2.47 14.67
CA HIS A 57 -6.44 2.32 14.28
C HIS A 57 -6.75 0.85 14.07
N HIS A 58 -7.93 0.41 14.46
CA HIS A 58 -8.42 -0.92 14.12
C HIS A 58 -9.21 -0.87 12.81
N LEU A 59 -9.03 -1.86 11.94
CA LEU A 59 -9.82 -2.06 10.73
C LEU A 59 -10.38 -3.49 10.65
N PRO A 60 -11.50 -3.70 9.95
CA PRO A 60 -11.93 -5.04 9.59
C PRO A 60 -10.86 -5.75 8.75
N ASN A 61 -10.69 -7.05 8.96
CA ASN A 61 -9.72 -7.86 8.24
C ASN A 61 -10.21 -8.22 6.84
N ILE A 62 -10.23 -7.23 5.95
CA ILE A 62 -10.66 -7.39 4.55
C ILE A 62 -9.65 -6.76 3.59
N GLY A 63 -9.59 -7.24 2.36
CA GLY A 63 -8.94 -6.55 1.25
C GLY A 63 -7.43 -6.33 1.36
N ARG A 64 -6.72 -7.19 2.11
CA ARG A 64 -5.25 -7.18 2.23
C ARG A 64 -4.65 -5.79 2.56
N GLU A 65 -3.44 -5.47 2.13
CA GLU A 65 -2.85 -4.13 2.30
C GLU A 65 -3.61 -3.05 1.50
N SER A 66 -4.17 -3.44 0.36
CA SER A 66 -4.91 -2.57 -0.55
C SER A 66 -6.06 -1.81 0.10
N HIS A 67 -6.92 -2.50 0.85
CA HIS A 67 -7.99 -1.85 1.62
C HIS A 67 -7.44 -0.86 2.66
N THR A 68 -6.32 -1.17 3.32
CA THR A 68 -5.73 -0.27 4.31
C THR A 68 -5.23 1.02 3.67
N PHE A 69 -4.47 0.92 2.58
CA PHE A 69 -3.89 2.09 1.93
C PHE A 69 -4.98 2.99 1.33
N LEU A 70 -5.98 2.40 0.66
CA LEU A 70 -7.14 3.12 0.16
C LEU A 70 -7.94 3.77 1.30
N HIS A 71 -8.16 3.08 2.41
CA HIS A 71 -8.83 3.65 3.59
C HIS A 71 -8.09 4.88 4.11
N HIS A 72 -6.76 4.82 4.23
CA HIS A 72 -5.97 5.97 4.64
C HIS A 72 -6.11 7.13 3.65
N ILE A 73 -5.95 6.86 2.35
CA ILE A 73 -6.07 7.88 1.29
C ILE A 73 -7.44 8.57 1.36
N VAL A 74 -8.53 7.80 1.42
CA VAL A 74 -9.91 8.33 1.43
C VAL A 74 -10.19 9.12 2.71
N THR A 75 -9.87 8.58 3.88
CA THR A 75 -10.19 9.22 5.17
C THR A 75 -9.30 10.44 5.46
N ARG A 76 -8.11 10.49 4.87
CA ARG A 76 -7.15 11.59 5.06
C ARG A 76 -7.01 12.48 3.84
N TYR A 77 -7.79 12.31 2.77
CA TYR A 77 -7.57 12.96 1.48
C TYR A 77 -7.25 14.48 1.57
N GLU A 78 -8.03 15.23 2.36
CA GLU A 78 -7.84 16.67 2.58
C GLU A 78 -6.67 17.02 3.52
N THR A 79 -6.20 16.05 4.30
CA THR A 79 -5.21 16.21 5.40
C THR A 79 -3.97 15.32 5.24
N LEU A 80 -3.77 14.72 4.06
CA LEU A 80 -2.59 13.91 3.74
C LEU A 80 -1.31 14.68 4.08
N ALA A 81 -0.35 13.99 4.69
CA ALA A 81 0.99 14.53 4.89
C ALA A 81 1.67 14.80 3.54
N PRO A 82 2.60 15.76 3.44
CA PRO A 82 3.29 16.08 2.20
C PRO A 82 3.88 14.85 1.50
N VAL A 83 4.42 13.92 2.27
CA VAL A 83 4.86 12.60 1.83
C VAL A 83 4.19 11.53 2.68
N THR A 84 3.74 10.45 2.04
CA THR A 84 3.25 9.25 2.72
C THR A 84 4.07 8.05 2.25
N LEU A 85 4.62 7.28 3.21
CA LEU A 85 5.32 6.01 3.00
C LEU A 85 4.38 4.87 3.39
N PHE A 86 3.92 4.10 2.42
CA PHE A 86 3.04 2.95 2.59
C PHE A 86 3.85 1.66 2.72
N LEU A 87 3.54 0.86 3.74
CA LEU A 87 4.26 -0.36 4.11
C LEU A 87 3.29 -1.46 4.58
N GLN A 88 3.66 -2.72 4.37
CA GLN A 88 3.06 -3.85 5.10
C GLN A 88 3.70 -3.99 6.49
N GLY A 89 3.07 -4.78 7.38
CA GLY A 89 3.53 -5.02 8.76
C GLY A 89 4.89 -5.69 8.85
N SER A 90 5.33 -6.38 7.80
CA SER A 90 6.64 -7.00 7.69
C SER A 90 7.44 -6.45 6.50
N ARG A 91 8.76 -6.37 6.66
CA ARG A 91 9.71 -6.16 5.54
C ARG A 91 9.95 -7.45 4.77
N ASP A 92 9.92 -8.54 5.52
CA ASP A 92 10.04 -9.90 5.03
C ASP A 92 8.68 -10.27 4.45
N GLY A 93 8.60 -10.83 3.25
CA GLY A 93 7.30 -11.29 2.78
C GLY A 93 6.83 -12.42 3.68
N ALA A 94 5.84 -12.18 4.54
CA ALA A 94 5.24 -13.27 5.32
C ALA A 94 4.66 -14.37 4.40
N ALA A 95 4.44 -14.03 3.12
CA ALA A 95 4.04 -14.90 2.04
C ALA A 95 5.14 -15.19 0.98
N CYS A 96 6.39 -14.73 1.11
CA CYS A 96 7.44 -15.03 0.11
C CYS A 96 8.80 -15.30 0.75
N MET A 97 9.67 -16.05 0.05
CA MET A 97 10.99 -16.41 0.60
C MET A 97 11.99 -15.23 0.66
N ARG A 98 11.64 -14.08 0.10
CA ARG A 98 12.55 -12.95 -0.12
C ARG A 98 12.11 -11.75 0.70
N GLU A 99 13.07 -11.00 1.21
CA GLU A 99 12.76 -9.69 1.79
C GLU A 99 12.32 -8.74 0.68
N HIS A 100 11.20 -8.03 0.88
CA HIS A 100 10.75 -7.03 -0.09
C HIS A 100 11.73 -5.85 -0.16
N THR A 101 12.45 -5.59 0.94
CA THR A 101 13.50 -4.58 1.04
C THR A 101 14.53 -4.95 2.11
N THR A 102 15.79 -4.62 1.85
CA THR A 102 16.89 -4.72 2.83
C THR A 102 17.10 -3.41 3.60
N MET A 103 16.28 -2.38 3.33
CA MET A 103 16.44 -1.06 3.93
C MET A 103 15.91 -1.01 5.37
N SER A 104 16.56 -0.17 6.20
CA SER A 104 16.00 0.21 7.51
C SER A 104 14.85 1.20 7.34
N ILE A 105 13.95 1.28 8.32
CA ILE A 105 12.84 2.24 8.29
C ILE A 105 13.32 3.69 8.20
N THR A 106 14.40 4.05 8.90
CA THR A 106 15.02 5.38 8.85
C THR A 106 15.55 5.69 7.45
N ALA A 107 16.19 4.71 6.79
CA ALA A 107 16.67 4.91 5.43
C ALA A 107 15.50 5.05 4.43
N MET A 108 14.42 4.29 4.61
CA MET A 108 13.22 4.43 3.79
C MET A 108 12.57 5.80 3.96
N LYS A 109 12.41 6.29 5.20
CA LYS A 109 11.89 7.62 5.50
C LYS A 109 12.74 8.73 4.87
N ASN A 110 14.07 8.67 5.02
CA ASN A 110 14.97 9.67 4.45
C ASN A 110 14.88 9.73 2.92
N ARG A 111 14.72 8.58 2.27
CA ARG A 111 14.49 8.52 0.82
C ARG A 111 13.09 8.98 0.43
N ALA A 112 12.06 8.62 1.21
CA ALA A 112 10.69 9.07 0.97
C ALA A 112 10.61 10.61 0.89
N LEU A 113 11.36 11.32 1.73
CA LEU A 113 11.45 12.79 1.70
C LEU A 113 11.96 13.36 0.38
N THR A 114 12.72 12.58 -0.41
CA THR A 114 13.22 13.01 -1.72
C THR A 114 12.27 12.67 -2.87
N THR A 115 11.09 12.10 -2.60
CA THR A 115 10.10 11.74 -3.62
C THR A 115 9.56 12.98 -4.31
N LYS A 116 9.53 12.98 -5.64
CA LYS A 116 9.01 14.09 -6.44
C LYS A 116 7.52 13.93 -6.73
N THR A 117 6.85 15.05 -7.02
CA THR A 117 5.46 15.04 -7.47
C THR A 117 5.33 14.30 -8.80
N GLY A 118 4.29 13.48 -8.93
CA GLY A 118 4.06 12.63 -10.10
C GLY A 118 4.84 11.30 -10.10
N GLU A 119 5.76 11.09 -9.15
CA GLU A 119 6.53 9.86 -9.02
C GLU A 119 5.99 8.98 -7.88
N MET A 120 6.19 7.66 -8.01
CA MET A 120 6.05 6.68 -6.92
C MET A 120 7.42 6.08 -6.64
N MET A 121 7.99 6.40 -5.47
CA MET A 121 9.26 5.81 -5.05
C MET A 121 9.01 4.43 -4.48
N VAL A 122 9.59 3.40 -5.09
CA VAL A 122 9.50 2.01 -4.59
C VAL A 122 10.72 1.64 -3.75
N PHE A 123 10.54 0.76 -2.77
CA PHE A 123 11.62 0.30 -1.88
C PHE A 123 12.06 -1.15 -2.12
N GLY A 124 11.56 -1.77 -3.19
CA GLY A 124 12.08 -3.01 -3.75
C GLY A 124 13.24 -2.80 -4.71
N SER A 125 13.72 -3.88 -5.34
CA SER A 125 14.70 -3.77 -6.42
C SER A 125 14.56 -4.89 -7.46
N GLN A 126 15.01 -4.61 -8.69
CA GLN A 126 15.11 -5.64 -9.74
C GLN A 126 16.13 -6.72 -9.36
N ALA A 127 17.21 -6.36 -8.67
CA ALA A 127 18.24 -7.30 -8.21
C ALA A 127 17.69 -8.33 -7.21
N LEU A 128 16.77 -7.90 -6.33
CA LEU A 128 16.04 -8.79 -5.42
C LEU A 128 14.83 -9.46 -6.07
N GLY A 129 14.50 -9.08 -7.32
CA GLY A 129 13.32 -9.54 -8.04
C GLY A 129 12.00 -9.03 -7.45
N THR A 130 12.03 -8.01 -6.60
CA THR A 130 10.84 -7.42 -5.96
C THR A 130 10.30 -6.23 -6.73
N VAL A 131 11.00 -5.79 -7.78
CA VAL A 131 10.46 -4.93 -8.84
C VAL A 131 10.54 -5.69 -10.15
N ARG A 132 9.39 -6.06 -10.72
CA ARG A 132 9.33 -6.98 -11.86
C ARG A 132 8.21 -6.63 -12.85
N PRO A 133 8.30 -7.08 -14.11
CA PRO A 133 7.28 -6.80 -15.10
C PRO A 133 5.99 -7.59 -14.85
N PHE A 134 4.86 -7.01 -15.22
CA PHE A 134 3.57 -7.65 -15.33
C PHE A 134 3.00 -7.46 -16.74
N GLN A 135 2.66 -8.57 -17.39
CA GLN A 135 2.16 -8.61 -18.78
C GLN A 135 1.02 -9.64 -18.98
N ARG A 136 0.57 -10.31 -17.91
CA ARG A 136 -0.45 -11.36 -17.99
C ARG A 136 -1.83 -10.77 -17.70
N TRP A 137 -2.44 -10.16 -18.70
CA TRP A 137 -3.71 -9.44 -18.54
C TRP A 137 -4.95 -10.34 -18.53
N GLU A 138 -4.83 -11.57 -19.06
CA GLU A 138 -5.96 -12.51 -19.17
C GLU A 138 -6.21 -13.33 -17.90
N ARG A 139 -5.21 -13.45 -17.03
CA ARG A 139 -5.32 -14.19 -15.77
C ARG A 139 -4.31 -13.68 -14.75
N ALA A 140 -4.61 -13.86 -13.48
CA ALA A 140 -3.67 -13.53 -12.42
C ALA A 140 -2.38 -14.37 -12.55
N ASP A 141 -1.23 -13.71 -12.47
CA ASP A 141 0.09 -14.33 -12.67
C ASP A 141 0.61 -15.08 -11.44
N TRP A 142 0.02 -14.84 -10.27
CA TRP A 142 0.47 -15.43 -9.01
C TRP A 142 0.31 -16.96 -8.96
N HIS A 143 -0.54 -17.54 -9.81
CA HIS A 143 -0.63 -18.99 -9.99
C HIS A 143 0.68 -19.63 -10.49
N ASP A 144 1.48 -18.87 -11.23
CA ASP A 144 2.74 -19.31 -11.81
C ASP A 144 3.95 -18.84 -10.96
N ASP A 145 3.71 -18.21 -9.80
CA ASP A 145 4.75 -17.67 -8.94
C ASP A 145 5.50 -18.79 -8.20
N PRO A 146 6.85 -18.81 -8.19
CA PRO A 146 7.62 -19.77 -7.40
C PRO A 146 7.25 -19.78 -5.92
N ASP A 147 6.85 -18.63 -5.37
CA ASP A 147 6.46 -18.48 -3.97
C ASP A 147 5.02 -19.00 -3.69
N ARG A 148 4.25 -19.40 -4.71
CA ARG A 148 2.87 -19.93 -4.58
C ARG A 148 2.77 -21.07 -3.55
N ILE A 149 3.79 -21.91 -3.44
CA ILE A 149 3.81 -23.04 -2.48
C ILE A 149 3.67 -22.51 -1.04
N PHE A 150 4.28 -21.37 -0.71
CA PHE A 150 4.18 -20.76 0.61
C PHE A 150 2.78 -20.18 0.85
N TRP A 151 2.16 -19.64 -0.20
CA TRP A 151 0.82 -19.05 -0.14
C TRP A 151 -0.21 -20.15 0.13
N MET A 152 -0.10 -21.27 -0.60
CA MET A 152 -0.95 -22.44 -0.39
C MET A 152 -0.77 -23.03 1.01
N LYS A 153 0.47 -23.09 1.51
CA LYS A 153 0.73 -23.53 2.90
C LYS A 153 0.08 -22.58 3.90
N GLN A 154 0.17 -21.27 3.70
CA GLN A 154 -0.46 -20.29 4.58
C GLN A 154 -2.00 -20.39 4.55
N GLN A 155 -2.60 -20.57 3.37
CA GLN A 155 -4.03 -20.82 3.22
C GLN A 155 -4.45 -22.12 3.93
N ALA A 156 -3.69 -23.20 3.78
CA ALA A 156 -3.97 -24.46 4.46
C ALA A 156 -3.89 -24.35 5.99
N VAL A 157 -2.98 -23.53 6.53
CA VAL A 157 -2.88 -23.30 7.99
C VAL A 157 -4.01 -22.42 8.50
N THR A 158 -4.38 -21.38 7.75
CA THR A 158 -5.41 -20.41 8.18
C THR A 158 -6.83 -20.89 7.92
N GLY A 159 -7.03 -21.82 6.99
CA GLY A 159 -8.34 -22.26 6.51
C GLY A 159 -9.07 -21.20 5.67
N VAL A 160 -8.40 -20.09 5.33
CA VAL A 160 -8.98 -19.00 4.55
C VAL A 160 -8.61 -19.19 3.09
N GLU A 161 -9.57 -19.67 2.30
CA GLU A 161 -9.45 -19.73 0.84
C GLU A 161 -9.42 -18.32 0.25
N GLN A 162 -8.89 -18.15 -0.96
CA GLN A 162 -8.95 -16.87 -1.65
C GLN A 162 -10.31 -16.69 -2.33
N LEU A 163 -10.84 -15.47 -2.31
CA LEU A 163 -12.01 -15.11 -3.10
C LEU A 163 -11.54 -14.71 -4.52
N THR A 164 -11.82 -15.55 -5.51
CA THR A 164 -11.51 -15.31 -6.93
C THR A 164 -12.26 -14.08 -7.45
N ALA A 165 -11.62 -13.30 -8.32
CA ALA A 165 -12.24 -12.16 -8.97
C ALA A 165 -13.24 -12.59 -10.06
N ASP A 166 -14.27 -11.77 -10.29
CA ASP A 166 -15.23 -11.93 -11.39
C ASP A 166 -14.66 -11.51 -12.76
N CYS A 167 -13.41 -11.06 -12.80
CA CYS A 167 -12.79 -10.43 -13.95
C CYS A 167 -11.29 -10.73 -14.03
N SER A 168 -10.75 -10.65 -15.24
CA SER A 168 -9.31 -10.71 -15.48
C SER A 168 -8.61 -9.42 -15.01
N PRO A 169 -7.27 -9.42 -14.81
CA PRO A 169 -6.52 -8.20 -14.54
C PRO A 169 -6.75 -7.09 -15.58
N GLY A 170 -6.86 -7.43 -16.86
CA GLY A 170 -7.13 -6.48 -17.94
C GLY A 170 -8.54 -5.90 -17.88
N GLN A 171 -9.54 -6.73 -17.56
CA GLN A 171 -10.92 -6.26 -17.35
C GLN A 171 -11.01 -5.37 -16.10
N PHE A 172 -10.32 -5.73 -15.01
CA PHE A 172 -10.24 -4.91 -13.81
C PHE A 172 -9.57 -3.56 -14.11
N TRP A 173 -8.47 -3.56 -14.87
CA TRP A 173 -7.81 -2.32 -15.32
C TRP A 173 -8.79 -1.42 -16.08
N ALA A 174 -9.47 -1.95 -17.10
CA ALA A 174 -10.45 -1.18 -17.87
C ALA A 174 -11.59 -0.63 -16.99
N ARG A 175 -12.07 -1.43 -16.01
CA ARG A 175 -13.11 -1.02 -15.05
C ARG A 175 -12.64 0.12 -14.14
N VAL A 176 -11.39 0.11 -13.70
CA VAL A 176 -10.83 1.11 -12.78
C VAL A 176 -10.44 2.40 -13.51
N PHE A 177 -9.74 2.27 -14.63
CA PHE A 177 -9.07 3.39 -15.28
C PHE A 177 -9.85 3.95 -16.48
N GLY A 178 -10.72 3.15 -17.10
CA GLY A 178 -11.50 3.57 -18.26
C GLY A 178 -10.72 3.62 -19.58
N TYR A 179 -9.49 3.09 -19.62
CA TYR A 179 -8.68 2.97 -20.84
C TYR A 179 -7.98 1.60 -20.92
N PRO A 180 -7.54 1.19 -22.12
CA PRO A 180 -6.82 -0.08 -22.30
C PRO A 180 -5.53 -0.12 -21.48
N HIS A 181 -5.21 -1.28 -20.92
CA HIS A 181 -3.92 -1.50 -20.27
C HIS A 181 -2.78 -1.44 -21.30
N PRO A 182 -1.56 -1.03 -20.90
CA PRO A 182 -0.40 -1.16 -21.77
C PRO A 182 -0.02 -2.64 -21.95
N PRO A 183 0.86 -2.98 -22.91
CA PRO A 183 1.35 -4.35 -23.06
C PRO A 183 2.02 -4.90 -21.79
N GLN A 184 2.70 -4.01 -21.04
CA GLN A 184 3.42 -4.36 -19.82
C GLN A 184 3.45 -3.16 -18.86
N ILE A 185 3.41 -3.43 -17.55
CA ILE A 185 3.76 -2.49 -16.49
C ILE A 185 4.90 -3.05 -15.62
N MET A 186 5.55 -2.19 -14.84
CA MET A 186 6.40 -2.61 -13.73
C MET A 186 5.61 -2.51 -12.44
N PHE A 187 5.86 -3.40 -11.49
CA PHE A 187 5.29 -3.27 -10.15
C PHE A 187 6.30 -3.66 -9.07
N ALA A 188 6.04 -3.21 -7.84
CA ALA A 188 6.83 -3.55 -6.67
C ALA A 188 6.05 -4.52 -5.76
N GLU A 189 6.57 -5.74 -5.61
CA GLU A 189 6.05 -6.74 -4.68
C GLU A 189 6.05 -6.18 -3.24
N GLY A 190 5.00 -6.51 -2.49
CA GLY A 190 4.82 -6.06 -1.12
C GLY A 190 4.20 -4.66 -1.02
N ALA A 191 4.06 -3.92 -2.11
CA ALA A 191 3.51 -2.55 -2.10
C ALA A 191 4.24 -1.61 -1.12
N LEU A 192 5.58 -1.67 -1.08
CA LEU A 192 6.41 -0.73 -0.32
C LEU A 192 6.74 0.48 -1.19
N PHE A 193 6.05 1.60 -0.96
CA PHE A 193 6.25 2.81 -1.76
C PHE A 193 5.99 4.11 -1.00
N ALA A 194 6.63 5.19 -1.46
CA ALA A 194 6.41 6.55 -0.99
C ALA A 194 5.91 7.43 -2.13
N VAL A 195 4.95 8.29 -1.81
CA VAL A 195 4.30 9.20 -2.76
C VAL A 195 4.02 10.55 -2.09
N ARG A 196 3.95 11.59 -2.91
CA ARG A 196 3.53 12.91 -2.45
C ARG A 196 2.01 13.05 -2.40
N ALA A 197 1.50 13.86 -1.47
CA ALA A 197 0.08 14.17 -1.41
C ALA A 197 -0.44 14.79 -2.71
N GLU A 198 0.38 15.61 -3.38
CA GLU A 198 0.01 16.19 -4.67
C GLU A 198 -0.16 15.12 -5.77
N SER A 199 0.62 14.04 -5.73
CA SER A 199 0.46 12.91 -6.67
C SER A 199 -0.87 12.20 -6.46
N ILE A 200 -1.23 11.91 -5.20
CA ILE A 200 -2.53 11.31 -4.87
C ILE A 200 -3.68 12.24 -5.31
N ARG A 201 -3.57 13.54 -5.05
CA ARG A 201 -4.61 14.51 -5.39
C ARG A 201 -4.71 14.83 -6.89
N ALA A 202 -3.82 14.27 -7.71
CA ALA A 202 -3.95 14.33 -9.17
C ALA A 202 -5.17 13.52 -9.68
N ARG A 203 -5.73 12.63 -8.84
CA ARG A 203 -7.01 11.98 -9.08
C ARG A 203 -8.04 12.45 -8.04
N PRO A 204 -9.31 12.63 -8.41
CA PRO A 204 -10.34 13.05 -7.47
C PRO A 204 -10.58 11.98 -6.40
N LYS A 205 -11.00 12.39 -5.20
CA LYS A 205 -11.22 11.50 -4.05
C LYS A 205 -12.14 10.33 -4.39
N GLU A 206 -13.16 10.59 -5.21
CA GLU A 206 -14.16 9.63 -5.67
C GLU A 206 -13.55 8.45 -6.42
N PHE A 207 -12.38 8.62 -7.05
CA PHE A 207 -11.64 7.51 -7.67
C PHE A 207 -11.19 6.49 -6.62
N TYR A 208 -10.61 6.98 -5.53
CA TYR A 208 -10.15 6.14 -4.42
C TYR A 208 -11.32 5.54 -3.63
N GLU A 209 -12.41 6.29 -3.48
CA GLU A 209 -13.63 5.79 -2.82
C GLU A 209 -14.24 4.62 -3.60
N ARG A 210 -14.34 4.69 -4.93
CA ARG A 210 -14.82 3.57 -5.75
C ARG A 210 -13.92 2.34 -5.64
N LEU A 211 -12.61 2.52 -5.64
CA LEU A 211 -11.66 1.42 -5.45
C LEU A 211 -11.78 0.80 -4.05
N LEU A 212 -11.94 1.63 -3.02
CA LEU A 212 -12.14 1.17 -1.65
C LEU A 212 -13.44 0.37 -1.52
N ASP A 213 -14.52 0.85 -2.13
CA ASP A 213 -15.83 0.21 -2.12
C ASP A 213 -15.80 -1.20 -2.70
N MET A 214 -14.99 -1.47 -3.73
CA MET A 214 -14.81 -2.82 -4.26
C MET A 214 -14.30 -3.82 -3.20
N PHE A 215 -13.45 -3.38 -2.27
CA PHE A 215 -12.98 -4.23 -1.17
C PHE A 215 -14.02 -4.37 -0.06
N VAL A 216 -14.80 -3.32 0.21
CA VAL A 216 -15.90 -3.36 1.18
C VAL A 216 -16.99 -4.31 0.70
N VAL A 217 -17.33 -4.27 -0.59
CA VAL A 217 -18.31 -5.17 -1.21
C VAL A 217 -17.80 -6.61 -1.26
N ALA A 218 -16.51 -6.81 -1.53
CA ALA A 218 -15.92 -8.15 -1.52
C ALA A 218 -15.94 -8.78 -0.12
N ASP A 219 -15.87 -7.96 0.94
CA ASP A 219 -15.94 -8.35 2.37
C ASP A 219 -15.15 -9.62 2.71
N HIS A 220 -13.92 -9.70 2.20
CA HIS A 220 -13.12 -10.91 2.28
C HIS A 220 -11.68 -10.58 2.67
N VAL A 221 -11.07 -11.42 3.52
CA VAL A 221 -9.67 -11.26 3.99
C VAL A 221 -8.69 -11.21 2.83
N ASN A 222 -8.87 -12.11 1.87
CA ASN A 222 -7.97 -12.32 0.74
C ASN A 222 -8.72 -12.34 -0.61
N PRO A 223 -9.23 -11.18 -1.09
CA PRO A 223 -9.87 -11.11 -2.40
C PRO A 223 -8.81 -10.96 -3.49
N GLU A 224 -8.98 -11.65 -4.60
CA GLU A 224 -8.00 -11.70 -5.70
C GLU A 224 -7.72 -10.32 -6.29
N ILE A 225 -8.71 -9.42 -6.31
CA ILE A 225 -8.54 -8.02 -6.72
C ILE A 225 -7.46 -7.28 -5.91
N GLY A 226 -7.14 -7.72 -4.69
CA GLY A 226 -6.00 -7.21 -3.92
C GLY A 226 -4.66 -7.44 -4.62
N HIS A 227 -4.49 -8.58 -5.29
CA HIS A 227 -3.30 -8.85 -6.11
C HIS A 227 -3.26 -8.03 -7.40
N PHE A 228 -4.40 -7.58 -7.91
CA PHE A 228 -4.46 -6.67 -9.05
C PHE A 228 -4.04 -5.27 -8.60
N VAL A 229 -4.62 -4.78 -7.51
CA VAL A 229 -4.31 -3.45 -6.95
C VAL A 229 -2.84 -3.35 -6.52
N GLU A 230 -2.26 -4.37 -5.90
CA GLU A 230 -0.83 -4.42 -5.57
C GLU A 230 0.06 -4.11 -6.78
N LYS A 231 -0.31 -4.65 -7.96
CA LYS A 231 0.43 -4.42 -9.20
C LYS A 231 0.18 -3.03 -9.78
N PHE A 232 -1.02 -2.49 -9.56
CA PHE A 232 -1.49 -1.28 -10.23
C PHE A 232 -1.22 -0.01 -9.42
N TRP A 233 -0.58 -0.09 -8.25
CA TRP A 233 -0.31 1.07 -7.40
C TRP A 233 0.34 2.24 -8.12
N GLU A 234 1.30 1.99 -9.02
CA GLU A 234 1.92 3.07 -9.78
C GLU A 234 0.89 3.82 -10.61
N GLU A 235 -0.01 3.12 -11.31
CA GLU A 235 -1.05 3.74 -12.14
C GLU A 235 -2.17 4.38 -11.30
N ILE A 236 -2.50 3.77 -10.16
CA ILE A 236 -3.47 4.29 -9.18
C ILE A 236 -3.01 5.64 -8.63
N ILE A 237 -1.71 5.82 -8.39
CA ILE A 237 -1.16 7.07 -7.82
C ILE A 237 -0.68 8.04 -8.90
N ALA A 238 0.13 7.58 -9.84
CA ALA A 238 0.63 8.41 -10.94
C ALA A 238 -0.48 8.56 -11.97
N CYS A 239 -1.19 9.69 -11.93
CA CYS A 239 -1.99 10.13 -13.06
C CYS A 239 -1.02 10.44 -14.23
N LYS A 240 -0.67 9.41 -15.00
CA LYS A 240 0.01 9.60 -16.28
C LYS A 240 -1.06 10.18 -17.20
N VAL A 241 -0.94 11.45 -17.56
CA VAL A 241 -1.71 12.01 -18.67
C VAL A 241 -1.28 11.19 -19.90
N VAL A 242 -2.09 10.21 -20.27
CA VAL A 242 -1.93 9.51 -21.53
C VAL A 242 -2.23 10.54 -22.58
N GLY A 243 -1.18 11.09 -23.20
CA GLY A 243 -1.34 11.94 -24.37
C GLY A 243 -2.11 11.14 -25.43
N HIS A 244 -3.30 11.63 -25.78
CA HIS A 244 -4.05 11.17 -26.93
C HIS A 244 -3.30 11.50 -28.22
#